data_AF-X6P187-F1
#
_entry.id   AF-X6P187-F1
#
_cell.length_a   1.000
_cell.length_b   1.000
_cell.length_c   1.000
_cell.angle_alpha   90.00
_cell.angle_beta   90.00
_cell.angle_gamma   90.00
#
_symmetry.space_group_name_H-M   'P 1'
#
loop_
_entity.id
_entity.type
_entity.pdbx_description
1 polymer ?
#
loop_
_entity_poly.entity_id
_entity_poly.type
_entity_poly.pdbx_seq_one_letter_code
_entity_poly.pdbx_strand_id
1 'polypeptide(L)'
;ISSYRIEFWKKGGRIDIEDDEKGGIQNGSLKLMEWKKQCFKLREKFPALNYFCFNQVHFLIQTMDQLTVPNFRDHAIQASKYIKPFLQKINCHVTDYNVNNILKDWIGFNFKDLEQHDANDNDSNFRTCRDSIAKFGMILHPIW
;
A
#
# COMPACT_ATOMS: atom_id res chain seq x y z
N ILE A 1 -13.72 -2.96 14.03
CA ILE A 1 -12.41 -2.25 14.01
C ILE A 1 -12.48 -1.14 15.06
N SER A 2 -11.57 -1.09 16.05
CA SER A 2 -11.70 -0.12 17.15
C SER A 2 -11.35 1.30 16.71
N SER A 3 -12.07 2.28 17.26
CA SER A 3 -11.87 3.73 17.04
C SER A 3 -10.40 4.14 17.24
N TYR A 4 -9.71 3.52 18.21
CA TYR A 4 -8.30 3.75 18.50
C TYR A 4 -7.35 3.47 17.34
N ARG A 5 -7.63 2.40 16.56
CA ARG A 5 -6.82 2.11 15.37
C ARG A 5 -7.01 3.21 14.33
N ILE A 6 -8.23 3.67 14.13
CA ILE A 6 -8.56 4.72 13.14
C ILE A 6 -7.87 6.05 13.50
N GLU A 7 -7.80 6.41 14.78
CA GLU A 7 -7.14 7.65 15.22
C GLU A 7 -5.62 7.61 15.10
N PHE A 8 -4.99 6.48 15.45
CA PHE A 8 -3.56 6.24 15.22
C PHE A 8 -3.19 6.44 13.73
N TRP A 9 -4.08 6.02 12.83
CA TRP A 9 -3.91 6.17 11.38
C TRP A 9 -4.22 7.58 10.85
N LYS A 10 -5.21 8.29 11.40
CA LYS A 10 -5.50 9.69 11.02
C LYS A 10 -4.29 10.60 11.20
N LYS A 11 -3.44 10.30 12.20
CA LYS A 11 -2.22 11.06 12.53
C LYS A 11 -0.95 10.50 11.85
N GLY A 12 -1.06 9.49 10.98
CA GLY A 12 0.09 8.92 10.26
C GLY A 12 1.16 8.31 11.17
N GLY A 13 0.79 7.85 12.37
CA GLY A 13 1.74 7.33 13.36
C GLY A 13 2.58 8.39 14.09
N ARG A 14 2.20 9.68 14.01
CA ARG A 14 2.81 10.76 14.80
C ARG A 14 1.95 11.08 16.03
N ILE A 15 2.61 11.24 17.17
CA ILE A 15 2.04 11.83 18.40
C ILE A 15 2.28 13.35 18.30
N ASP A 16 1.33 14.15 18.75
CA ASP A 16 1.08 15.54 18.35
C ASP A 16 2.28 16.50 18.47
N ILE A 17 2.37 17.45 17.53
CA ILE A 17 2.91 18.78 17.81
C ILE A 17 1.73 19.71 17.63
N GLU A 18 1.39 20.47 18.67
CA GLU A 18 0.34 21.48 18.66
C GLU A 18 0.68 22.53 17.59
N ASP A 19 -0.21 22.72 16.61
CA ASP A 19 -0.06 23.75 15.58
C ASP A 19 -0.42 25.11 16.19
N ASP A 20 0.59 25.96 16.34
CA ASP A 20 0.42 27.38 16.62
C ASP A 20 -0.16 28.07 15.38
N GLU A 21 -1.19 28.89 15.59
CA GLU A 21 -1.90 29.60 14.53
C GLU A 21 -0.97 30.55 13.75
N LYS A 22 -0.89 30.38 12.42
CA LYS A 22 -1.10 31.46 11.42
C LYS A 22 -0.64 31.06 10.01
N GLY A 23 -1.54 31.27 9.05
CA GLY A 23 -1.18 31.85 7.75
C GLY A 23 -0.82 30.89 6.61
N GLY A 24 -1.82 30.55 5.79
CA GLY A 24 -1.61 30.36 4.34
C GLY A 24 -1.38 28.93 3.83
N ILE A 25 -2.40 28.05 3.87
CA ILE A 25 -2.34 26.77 3.15
C ILE A 25 -3.73 26.39 2.62
N GLN A 26 -4.13 26.88 1.44
CA GLN A 26 -5.40 26.47 0.82
C GLN A 26 -5.26 25.35 -0.22
N ASN A 27 -4.16 25.28 -0.98
CA ASN A 27 -4.04 24.30 -2.08
C ASN A 27 -3.43 22.95 -1.64
N GLY A 28 -2.43 22.97 -0.75
CA GLY A 28 -1.81 21.73 -0.23
C GLY A 28 -2.72 20.94 0.73
N SER A 29 -3.54 21.65 1.50
CA SER A 29 -4.50 21.05 2.44
C SER A 29 -5.60 20.28 1.72
N LEU A 30 -6.16 20.86 0.64
CA LEU A 30 -7.22 20.24 -0.16
C LEU A 30 -6.72 18.96 -0.85
N LYS A 31 -5.51 19.00 -1.43
CA LYS A 31 -4.87 17.84 -2.06
C LYS A 31 -4.59 16.72 -1.07
N LEU A 32 -4.16 17.06 0.15
CA LEU A 32 -3.96 16.09 1.23
C LEU A 32 -5.27 15.44 1.68
N MET A 33 -6.37 16.20 1.76
CA MET A 33 -7.68 15.66 2.10
C MET A 33 -8.20 14.69 1.02
N GLU A 34 -8.05 15.04 -0.26
CA GLU A 34 -8.45 14.15 -1.36
C GLU A 34 -7.61 12.87 -1.36
N TRP A 35 -6.29 12.98 -1.14
CA TRP A 35 -5.43 11.81 -1.00
C TRP A 35 -5.85 10.89 0.15
N LYS A 36 -6.18 11.46 1.32
CA LYS A 36 -6.70 10.70 2.46
C LYS A 36 -7.98 9.96 2.08
N LYS A 37 -8.91 10.62 1.39
CA LYS A 37 -10.17 10.01 0.94
C LYS A 37 -9.93 8.84 -0.02
N GLN A 38 -9.02 9.00 -0.98
CA GLN A 38 -8.64 7.90 -1.87
C GLN A 38 -8.01 6.73 -1.11
N CYS A 39 -7.13 7.00 -0.14
CA CYS A 39 -6.55 5.95 0.71
C CYS A 39 -7.61 5.17 1.49
N PHE A 40 -8.64 5.85 2.00
CA PHE A 40 -9.77 5.20 2.66
C PHE A 40 -10.52 4.28 1.71
N LYS A 41 -10.89 4.78 0.52
CA LYS A 41 -11.57 3.96 -0.51
C LYS A 41 -10.77 2.71 -0.88
N LEU A 42 -9.44 2.83 -1.02
CA LEU A 42 -8.58 1.68 -1.30
C LEU A 42 -8.61 0.65 -0.16
N ARG A 43 -8.61 1.07 1.10
CA ARG A 43 -8.66 0.19 2.27
C ARG A 43 -10.04 -0.43 2.50
N GLU A 44 -11.11 0.23 2.08
CA GLU A 44 -12.46 -0.34 2.04
C GLU A 44 -12.55 -1.41 0.95
N LYS A 45 -12.01 -1.11 -0.24
CA LYS A 45 -11.99 -2.05 -1.38
C LYS A 45 -11.07 -3.25 -1.13
N PHE A 46 -9.94 -3.04 -0.47
CA PHE A 46 -8.93 -4.07 -0.19
C PHE A 46 -8.64 -4.14 1.32
N PRO A 47 -9.43 -4.91 2.09
CA PRO A 47 -9.31 -4.98 3.54
C PRO A 47 -7.92 -5.39 4.06
N ALA A 48 -7.16 -6.18 3.28
CA ALA A 48 -5.77 -6.56 3.56
C ALA A 48 -4.85 -5.38 3.82
N LEU A 49 -5.08 -4.24 3.16
CA LEU A 49 -4.29 -3.03 3.35
C LEU A 49 -4.37 -2.47 4.78
N ASN A 50 -5.39 -2.86 5.56
CA ASN A 50 -5.55 -2.41 6.95
C ASN A 50 -4.51 -2.99 7.92
N TYR A 51 -3.74 -4.02 7.52
CA TYR A 51 -2.66 -4.59 8.32
C TYR A 51 -1.33 -3.84 8.18
N PHE A 52 -1.29 -2.82 7.33
CA PHE A 52 -0.07 -2.09 7.00
C PHE A 52 -0.21 -0.58 7.22
N CYS A 53 0.87 0.03 7.70
CA CYS A 53 1.07 1.47 7.56
C CYS A 53 1.28 1.86 6.10
N PHE A 54 1.02 3.11 5.74
CA PHE A 54 1.33 3.62 4.40
C PHE A 54 2.81 3.42 4.04
N ASN A 55 3.72 3.73 4.97
CA ASN A 55 5.16 3.51 4.78
C ASN A 55 5.51 2.03 4.57
N GLN A 56 4.78 1.11 5.21
CA GLN A 56 4.99 -0.32 5.03
C GLN A 56 4.50 -0.78 3.66
N VAL A 57 3.35 -0.29 3.19
CA VAL A 57 2.85 -0.54 1.84
C VAL A 57 3.87 -0.05 0.81
N HIS A 58 4.35 1.19 0.95
CA HIS A 58 5.32 1.77 0.03
C HIS A 58 6.63 0.97 0.01
N PHE A 59 7.17 0.63 1.19
CA PHE A 59 8.36 -0.21 1.31
C PHE A 59 8.17 -1.57 0.63
N LEU A 60 7.02 -2.23 0.82
CA LEU A 60 6.74 -3.54 0.25
C LEU A 60 6.59 -3.48 -1.27
N ILE A 61 5.93 -2.46 -1.81
CA ILE A 61 5.83 -2.22 -3.26
C ILE A 61 7.22 -2.05 -3.86
N GLN A 62 8.05 -1.17 -3.28
CA GLN A 62 9.42 -0.97 -3.76
C GLN A 62 10.27 -2.24 -3.66
N THR A 63 10.09 -3.01 -2.58
CA THR A 63 10.78 -4.30 -2.41
C THR A 63 10.34 -5.29 -3.48
N MET A 64 9.04 -5.39 -3.77
CA MET A 64 8.52 -6.24 -4.83
C MET A 64 9.07 -5.83 -6.19
N ASP A 65 9.07 -4.54 -6.52
CA ASP A 65 9.62 -4.02 -7.77
C ASP A 65 11.11 -4.36 -7.93
N GLN A 66 11.92 -4.19 -6.88
CA GLN A 66 13.34 -4.58 -6.89
C GLN A 66 13.50 -6.10 -7.09
N LEU A 67 12.64 -6.90 -6.47
CA LEU A 67 12.60 -8.36 -6.61
C LEU A 67 11.98 -8.83 -7.94
N THR A 68 11.60 -7.92 -8.85
CA THR A 68 11.20 -8.30 -10.21
C THR A 68 12.28 -8.08 -11.26
N VAL A 69 13.38 -7.39 -10.90
CA VAL A 69 14.44 -7.07 -11.85
C VAL A 69 15.14 -8.35 -12.33
N PRO A 70 15.26 -8.58 -13.67
CA PRO A 70 15.96 -9.75 -14.20
C PRO A 70 17.40 -9.80 -13.71
N ASN A 71 17.89 -10.99 -13.34
CA ASN A 71 19.24 -11.29 -12.82
C ASN A 71 19.52 -11.00 -11.33
N PHE A 72 18.52 -10.67 -10.52
CA PHE A 72 18.73 -10.71 -9.07
C PHE A 72 18.86 -12.18 -8.62
N ARG A 73 20.00 -12.55 -8.04
CA ARG A 73 20.15 -13.85 -7.38
C ARG A 73 19.35 -13.84 -6.08
N ASP A 74 18.88 -15.02 -5.67
CA ASP A 74 18.24 -15.24 -4.37
C ASP A 74 16.89 -14.55 -4.14
N HIS A 75 16.13 -14.24 -5.21
CA HIS A 75 14.78 -13.63 -5.12
C HIS A 75 13.88 -14.31 -4.09
N ALA A 76 13.81 -15.64 -4.08
CA ALA A 76 13.00 -16.38 -3.13
C ALA A 76 13.45 -16.19 -1.67
N ILE A 77 14.76 -16.14 -1.43
CA ILE A 77 15.34 -15.95 -0.09
C ILE A 77 15.08 -14.52 0.38
N GLN A 78 15.29 -13.52 -0.48
CA GLN A 78 15.06 -12.11 -0.16
C GLN A 78 13.57 -11.81 0.04
N ALA A 79 12.71 -12.40 -0.78
CA ALA A 79 11.27 -12.31 -0.61
C ALA A 79 10.82 -12.93 0.72
N SER A 80 11.32 -14.12 1.04
CA SER A 80 11.07 -14.75 2.34
C SER A 80 11.55 -13.86 3.49
N LYS A 81 12.72 -13.23 3.36
CA LYS A 81 13.28 -12.35 4.40
C LYS A 81 12.48 -11.07 4.61
N TYR A 82 12.10 -10.37 3.53
CA TYR A 82 11.56 -9.01 3.62
C TYR A 82 10.06 -8.90 3.42
N ILE A 83 9.43 -9.83 2.69
CA ILE A 83 7.99 -9.79 2.39
C ILE A 83 7.21 -10.69 3.35
N LYS A 84 7.68 -11.91 3.61
CA LYS A 84 6.95 -12.90 4.43
C LYS A 84 6.51 -12.38 5.81
N PRO A 85 7.37 -11.71 6.62
CA PRO A 85 6.94 -11.25 7.95
C PRO A 85 5.78 -10.24 7.88
N PHE A 86 5.65 -9.51 6.78
CA PHE A 86 4.55 -8.59 6.56
C PHE A 86 3.28 -9.33 6.14
N LEU A 87 3.38 -10.29 5.23
CA LEU A 87 2.23 -11.11 4.82
C LEU A 87 1.69 -11.94 6.00
N GLN A 88 2.58 -12.38 6.90
CA GLN A 88 2.21 -13.08 8.12
C GLN A 88 1.39 -12.26 9.11
N LYS A 89 1.35 -10.92 8.95
CA LYS A 89 0.43 -10.07 9.71
C LYS A 89 -1.02 -10.31 9.28
N ILE A 90 -1.26 -10.59 7.99
CA ILE A 90 -2.58 -10.92 7.46
C ILE A 90 -2.92 -12.36 7.82
N ASN A 91 -2.01 -13.30 7.49
CA ASN A 91 -2.20 -14.72 7.72
C ASN A 91 -0.90 -15.36 8.21
N CYS A 92 -0.87 -15.77 9.48
CA CYS A 92 0.34 -16.29 10.12
C CYS A 92 0.88 -17.60 9.47
N HIS A 93 0.04 -18.32 8.72
CA HIS A 93 0.41 -19.55 8.02
C HIS A 93 1.05 -19.32 6.64
N VAL A 94 1.28 -18.07 6.23
CA VAL A 94 1.96 -17.76 4.97
C VAL A 94 3.33 -18.43 4.91
N THR A 95 3.51 -19.26 3.87
CA THR A 95 4.74 -20.01 3.57
C THR A 95 5.55 -19.31 2.48
N ASP A 96 6.77 -19.78 2.25
CA ASP A 96 7.61 -19.26 1.15
C ASP A 96 6.99 -19.53 -0.23
N TYR A 97 6.18 -20.60 -0.36
CA TYR A 97 5.40 -20.87 -1.56
C TYR A 97 4.37 -19.77 -1.83
N ASN A 98 3.64 -19.32 -0.79
CA ASN A 98 2.67 -18.22 -0.93
C ASN A 98 3.37 -16.91 -1.32
N VAL A 99 4.53 -16.62 -0.71
CA VAL A 99 5.34 -15.43 -1.05
C VAL A 99 5.75 -15.46 -2.52
N ASN A 100 6.20 -16.62 -3.03
CA ASN A 100 6.61 -16.76 -4.42
C ASN A 100 5.43 -16.59 -5.39
N ASN A 101 4.24 -17.09 -5.05
CA ASN A 101 3.04 -16.87 -5.86
C ASN A 101 2.67 -15.39 -5.92
N ILE A 102 2.70 -14.68 -4.78
CA ILE A 102 2.47 -13.22 -4.73
C ILE A 102 3.44 -12.46 -5.63
N LEU A 103 4.72 -12.85 -5.67
CA LEU A 103 5.68 -12.22 -6.58
C LEU A 103 5.41 -12.52 -8.05
N LYS A 104 4.99 -13.75 -8.38
CA LYS A 104 4.57 -14.09 -9.75
C LYS A 104 3.35 -13.28 -10.17
N ASP A 105 2.36 -13.15 -9.29
CA ASP A 105 1.17 -12.33 -9.52
C ASP A 105 1.56 -10.86 -9.66
N TRP A 106 2.55 -10.38 -8.90
CA TRP A 106 3.09 -9.03 -9.04
C TRP A 106 3.74 -8.78 -10.40
N ILE A 107 4.51 -9.74 -10.91
CA ILE A 107 5.17 -9.66 -12.24
C ILE A 107 4.14 -9.77 -13.37
N GLY A 108 3.20 -10.72 -13.25
CA GLY A 108 2.18 -11.00 -14.27
C GLY A 108 0.98 -10.08 -14.24
N PHE A 109 0.93 -9.12 -13.31
CA PHE A 109 -0.23 -8.27 -13.08
C PHE A 109 -0.59 -7.44 -14.31
N ASN A 110 -1.85 -7.55 -14.74
CA ASN A 110 -2.38 -6.75 -15.83
C ASN A 110 -3.17 -5.56 -15.27
N PHE A 111 -2.75 -4.33 -15.58
CA PHE A 111 -3.46 -3.12 -15.15
C PHE A 111 -4.90 -3.02 -15.67
N LYS A 112 -5.28 -3.82 -16.67
CA LYS A 112 -6.68 -3.96 -17.10
C LYS A 112 -7.58 -4.56 -16.02
N ASP A 113 -7.03 -5.32 -15.09
CA ASP A 113 -7.78 -5.94 -13.97
C ASP A 113 -8.16 -4.90 -12.89
N LEU A 114 -7.58 -3.71 -12.97
CA LEU A 114 -7.69 -2.64 -11.99
C LEU A 114 -8.84 -1.68 -12.32
N GLU A 115 -9.93 -2.20 -12.93
CA GLU A 115 -11.06 -1.46 -13.54
C GLU A 115 -11.22 -0.01 -13.05
N GLN A 116 -11.10 0.90 -14.02
CA GLN A 116 -10.96 2.36 -13.95
C GLN A 116 -11.60 3.03 -12.72
N HIS A 117 -10.75 3.53 -11.81
CA HIS A 117 -11.13 4.56 -10.85
C HIS A 117 -10.89 5.96 -11.44
N ASP A 118 -11.92 6.79 -11.33
CA ASP A 118 -12.11 8.14 -11.89
C ASP A 118 -10.83 8.88 -12.33
N ALA A 119 -10.86 9.25 -13.61
CA ALA A 119 -9.80 9.92 -14.36
C ALA A 119 -9.69 11.43 -14.06
N ASN A 120 -9.85 11.85 -12.79
CA ASN A 120 -9.87 13.27 -12.44
C ASN A 120 -8.63 13.76 -11.66
N ASP A 121 -7.61 12.90 -11.49
CA ASP A 121 -6.35 13.31 -10.88
C ASP A 121 -5.33 13.67 -11.97
N ASN A 122 -5.15 14.97 -12.22
CA ASN A 122 -4.21 15.50 -13.21
C ASN A 122 -2.73 15.32 -12.79
N ASP A 123 -2.47 14.86 -11.56
CA ASP A 123 -1.12 14.57 -11.11
C ASP A 123 -0.76 13.10 -11.34
N SER A 124 0.07 12.88 -12.37
CA SER A 124 0.53 11.56 -12.80
C SER A 124 1.22 10.77 -11.69
N ASN A 125 1.88 11.44 -10.74
CA ASN A 125 2.57 10.78 -9.63
C ASN A 125 1.58 10.23 -8.59
N PHE A 126 0.52 10.99 -8.27
CA PHE A 126 -0.52 10.52 -7.34
C PHE A 126 -1.27 9.33 -7.92
N ARG A 127 -1.61 9.41 -9.21
CA ARG A 127 -2.25 8.30 -9.92
C ARG A 127 -1.38 7.04 -9.91
N THR A 128 -0.10 7.17 -10.20
CA THR A 128 0.83 6.04 -10.20
C THR A 128 0.94 5.41 -8.81
N CYS A 129 1.10 6.22 -7.76
CA CYS A 129 1.16 5.72 -6.38
C CYS A 129 -0.12 4.99 -5.96
N ARG A 130 -1.29 5.59 -6.27
CA ARG A 130 -2.61 4.99 -6.03
C ARG A 130 -2.76 3.65 -6.72
N ASP A 131 -2.41 3.58 -8.00
CA ASP A 131 -2.57 2.39 -8.82
C ASP A 131 -1.62 1.27 -8.35
N SER A 132 -0.39 1.59 -7.91
CA SER A 132 0.51 0.63 -7.27
C SER A 132 -0.03 0.09 -5.94
N ILE A 133 -0.66 0.94 -5.12
CA ILE A 133 -1.31 0.50 -3.87
C ILE A 133 -2.52 -0.39 -4.16
N ALA A 134 -3.32 -0.05 -5.18
CA ALA A 134 -4.46 -0.85 -5.59
C ALA A 134 -4.02 -2.22 -6.12
N LYS A 135 -2.98 -2.27 -6.97
CA LYS A 135 -2.34 -3.50 -7.44
C LYS A 135 -1.89 -4.35 -6.25
N PHE A 136 -1.21 -3.74 -5.27
CA PHE A 136 -0.79 -4.43 -4.05
C PHE A 136 -1.99 -4.98 -3.28
N GLY A 137 -3.06 -4.20 -3.10
CA GLY A 137 -4.29 -4.65 -2.45
C GLY A 137 -4.95 -5.85 -3.15
N MET A 138 -4.96 -5.87 -4.49
CA MET A 138 -5.49 -7.00 -5.27
C MET A 138 -4.65 -8.26 -5.11
N ILE A 139 -3.33 -8.14 -5.17
CA ILE A 139 -2.41 -9.28 -5.06
C ILE A 139 -2.44 -9.91 -3.66
N LEU A 140 -2.81 -9.14 -2.64
CA LEU A 140 -3.00 -9.66 -1.28
C LEU A 140 -4.35 -10.36 -1.07
N HIS A 141 -5.31 -10.23 -2.00
CA HIS A 141 -6.64 -10.83 -1.86
C HIS A 141 -6.61 -12.36 -1.61
N PRO A 142 -5.74 -13.17 -2.24
CA PRO A 142 -5.70 -14.62 -2.01
C PRO A 142 -5.22 -15.05 -0.62
N ILE A 143 -4.60 -14.15 0.15
CA ILE A 143 -4.07 -14.45 1.49
C ILE A 143 -4.85 -13.78 2.63
N TRP A 144 -5.87 -12.98 2.30
CA TRP A 144 -6.82 -12.35 3.22
C TRP A 144 -7.92 -13.34 3.63
#